data_AF-A0A7C5XUK6-F1
#
_entry.id   AF-A0A7C5XUK6-F1
#
_cell.length_a   1.000
_cell.length_b   1.000
_cell.length_c   1.000
_cell.angle_alpha   90.00
_cell.angle_beta   90.00
_cell.angle_gamma   90.00
#
_symmetry.space_group_name_H-M   'P 1'
#
loop_
_entity.id
_entity.type
_entity.pdbx_description
1 polymer ?
#
loop_
_entity_poly.entity_id
_entity_poly.type
_entity_poly.pdbx_seq_one_letter_code
_entity_poly.pdbx_strand_id
1 'polypeptide(L)'
;MKVSSRIQFADKRIQKAFQQLEDAKGDERRLFDLLVRAFEDIEENAFCGIQIPKKQIPKEYLKKYGVRNLWKYDLPNAWRLIYSIESSQVIVISIVLEWMDHKNYERRFNY
;
A
#
# COMPACT_ATOMS: atom_id res chain seq x y z
N MET A 1 10.73 18.39 -4.29
CA MET A 1 11.38 17.91 -3.05
C MET A 1 10.82 16.54 -2.74
N LYS A 2 11.66 15.53 -2.46
CA LYS A 2 11.19 14.23 -1.96
C LYS A 2 10.74 14.41 -0.50
N VAL A 3 9.65 13.75 -0.12
CA VAL A 3 9.13 13.79 1.25
C VAL A 3 9.23 12.38 1.83
N SER A 4 10.22 12.16 2.68
CA SER A 4 10.42 10.86 3.32
C SER A 4 9.26 10.52 4.25
N SER A 5 8.93 9.24 4.36
CA SER A 5 7.89 8.75 5.28
C SER A 5 8.33 7.54 6.07
N ARG A 6 7.56 7.19 7.10
CA ARG A 6 7.69 5.92 7.83
C ARG A 6 6.56 4.99 7.43
N ILE A 7 6.85 3.73 7.20
CA ILE A 7 5.82 2.72 6.90
C ILE A 7 5.10 2.29 8.17
N GLN A 8 3.78 2.19 8.09
CA GLN A 8 2.92 1.61 9.12
C GLN A 8 1.89 0.69 8.47
N PHE A 9 1.58 -0.45 9.09
CA PHE A 9 0.47 -1.30 8.64
C PHE A 9 -0.85 -0.84 9.24
N ALA A 10 -1.92 -0.88 8.45
CA ALA A 10 -3.24 -0.41 8.90
C ALA A 10 -3.84 -1.28 10.01
N ASP A 11 -3.52 -2.58 10.04
CA ASP A 11 -3.89 -3.48 11.12
C ASP A 11 -2.88 -4.63 11.30
N LYS A 12 -3.00 -5.35 12.43
CA LYS A 12 -2.12 -6.49 12.75
C LYS A 12 -2.25 -7.67 11.79
N ARG A 13 -3.39 -7.81 11.09
CA ARG A 13 -3.60 -8.91 10.14
C ARG A 13 -2.77 -8.68 8.88
N ILE A 14 -2.74 -7.44 8.39
CA ILE A 14 -1.90 -7.05 7.26
C ILE A 14 -0.42 -7.24 7.60
N GLN A 15 0.00 -6.79 8.78
CA GLN A 15 1.38 -7.01 9.24
C GLN A 15 1.73 -8.51 9.29
N LYS A 16 0.84 -9.34 9.85
CA LYS A 16 1.05 -10.79 9.91
C LYS A 16 1.09 -11.43 8.52
N ALA A 17 0.23 -11.00 7.60
CA ALA A 17 0.24 -11.48 6.22
C ALA A 17 1.57 -11.14 5.52
N PHE A 18 2.10 -9.94 5.73
CA PHE A 18 3.42 -9.56 5.23
C PHE A 18 4.53 -10.46 5.79
N GLN A 19 4.54 -10.69 7.10
CA GLN A 19 5.53 -11.57 7.76
C GLN A 19 5.45 -13.01 7.24
N GLN A 20 4.26 -13.52 6.94
CA GLN A 20 4.11 -14.86 6.38
C GLN A 20 4.74 -15.00 4.98
N LEU A 21 4.81 -13.92 4.21
CA LEU A 21 5.45 -13.93 2.89
C LEU A 21 6.99 -14.01 3.00
N GLU A 22 7.56 -13.59 4.14
CA GLU A 22 9.01 -13.62 4.37
C GLU A 22 9.56 -15.05 4.34
N ASP A 23 8.87 -15.96 5.03
CA ASP A 23 9.22 -17.38 5.14
C ASP A 23 8.67 -18.23 3.97
N ALA A 24 7.89 -17.63 3.08
CA ALA A 24 7.26 -18.32 1.97
C ALA A 24 8.28 -18.75 0.90
N LYS A 25 7.82 -19.53 -0.09
CA LYS A 25 8.65 -20.02 -1.20
C LYS A 25 8.02 -19.68 -2.55
N GLY A 26 8.84 -19.67 -3.59
CA GLY A 26 8.37 -19.42 -4.96
C GLY A 26 7.86 -17.99 -5.13
N ASP A 27 6.67 -17.85 -5.72
CA ASP A 27 6.13 -16.55 -6.09
C ASP A 27 5.72 -15.69 -4.90
N GLU A 28 5.35 -16.27 -3.77
CA GLU A 28 5.05 -15.53 -2.54
C GLU A 28 6.31 -14.86 -1.97
N ARG A 29 7.46 -15.54 -2.01
CA ARG A 29 8.74 -14.95 -1.61
C ARG A 29 9.14 -13.81 -2.53
N ARG A 30 8.91 -13.96 -3.84
CA ARG A 30 9.14 -12.87 -4.81
C ARG A 30 8.25 -11.68 -4.50
N LEU A 31 6.98 -11.89 -4.13
CA LEU A 31 6.08 -10.82 -3.73
C LEU A 31 6.59 -10.10 -2.48
N PHE A 32 7.12 -10.83 -1.50
CA PHE A 32 7.77 -10.21 -0.33
C PHE A 32 8.90 -9.26 -0.74
N ASP A 33 9.82 -9.73 -1.59
CA ASP A 33 10.96 -8.92 -2.04
C ASP A 33 10.50 -7.67 -2.82
N LEU A 34 9.41 -7.77 -3.58
CA LEU A 34 8.80 -6.62 -4.28
C LEU A 34 8.16 -5.63 -3.31
N LEU A 35 7.49 -6.11 -2.26
CA LEU A 35 6.89 -5.26 -1.23
C LEU A 35 7.95 -4.53 -0.41
N VAL A 36 9.04 -5.21 -0.04
CA VAL A 36 10.18 -4.58 0.67
C VAL A 36 10.75 -3.42 -0.14
N ARG A 37 11.03 -3.64 -1.44
CA ARG A 37 11.50 -2.56 -2.32
C ARG A 37 10.51 -1.41 -2.43
N ALA A 38 9.22 -1.71 -2.57
CA ALA A 38 8.20 -0.67 -2.61
C ALA A 38 8.10 0.12 -1.30
N PHE A 39 8.33 -0.53 -0.15
CA PHE A 39 8.41 0.16 1.13
C PHE A 39 9.60 1.10 1.19
N GLU A 40 10.79 0.66 0.76
CA GLU A 40 11.98 1.52 0.66
C GLU A 40 11.73 2.76 -0.22
N ASP A 41 11.11 2.58 -1.39
CA ASP A 41 10.76 3.69 -2.29
C ASP A 41 9.77 4.67 -1.66
N ILE A 42 8.76 4.17 -0.94
CA ILE A 42 7.75 4.98 -0.25
C ILE A 42 8.36 5.70 0.96
N GLU A 43 9.30 5.07 1.66
CA GLU A 43 10.03 5.70 2.77
C GLU A 43 10.94 6.82 2.27
N GLU A 44 11.56 6.67 1.09
CA GLU A 44 12.35 7.75 0.46
C GLU A 44 11.44 8.88 -0.05
N ASN A 45 10.28 8.54 -0.62
CA ASN A 45 9.31 9.51 -1.13
C ASN A 45 7.87 8.99 -1.00
N ALA A 46 7.13 9.50 -0.02
CA ALA A 46 5.75 9.10 0.27
C ALA A 46 4.81 9.23 -0.95
N PHE A 47 5.08 10.23 -1.80
CA PHE A 47 4.26 10.56 -2.97
C PHE A 47 4.77 9.91 -4.27
N CYS A 48 5.57 8.84 -4.19
CA CYS A 48 6.10 8.14 -5.37
C CYS A 48 5.03 7.32 -6.14
N GLY A 49 3.93 6.94 -5.48
CA GLY A 49 2.82 6.23 -6.11
C GLY A 49 1.90 7.13 -6.95
N ILE A 50 0.82 6.52 -7.47
CA ILE A 50 -0.24 7.20 -8.20
C ILE A 50 -1.40 7.49 -7.24
N GLN A 51 -1.77 8.76 -7.10
CA GLN A 51 -2.92 9.14 -6.27
C GLN A 51 -4.23 8.62 -6.89
N ILE A 52 -5.06 7.96 -6.08
CA ILE A 52 -6.40 7.54 -6.49
C ILE A 52 -7.38 8.72 -6.30
N PRO A 53 -8.11 9.15 -7.34
CA PRO A 53 -9.14 10.17 -7.24
C PRO A 53 -10.15 9.84 -6.13
N LYS A 54 -10.50 10.83 -5.29
CA LYS A 54 -11.42 10.64 -4.15
C LYS A 54 -12.75 9.98 -4.53
N LYS A 55 -13.27 10.28 -5.73
CA LYS A 55 -14.50 9.69 -6.26
C LYS A 55 -14.42 8.19 -6.55
N GLN A 56 -13.21 7.66 -6.76
CA GLN A 56 -12.93 6.24 -7.03
C GLN A 56 -12.56 5.47 -5.76
N ILE A 57 -12.38 6.15 -4.62
CA ILE A 57 -12.05 5.47 -3.36
C ILE A 57 -13.28 4.68 -2.88
N PRO A 58 -13.19 3.34 -2.73
CA PRO A 58 -14.31 2.56 -2.25
C PRO A 58 -14.67 2.95 -0.81
N LYS A 59 -15.98 3.04 -0.52
CA LYS A 59 -16.51 3.45 0.79
C LYS A 59 -16.02 2.52 1.93
N GLU A 60 -15.69 1.28 1.62
CA GLU A 60 -15.13 0.33 2.58
C GLU A 60 -13.81 0.81 3.18
N TYR A 61 -12.93 1.47 2.41
CA TYR A 61 -11.66 1.96 2.95
C TYR A 61 -11.87 3.08 3.99
N LEU A 62 -12.84 3.97 3.74
CA LEU A 62 -13.22 5.00 4.72
C LEU A 62 -13.78 4.36 5.99
N LYS A 63 -14.63 3.33 5.85
CA LYS A 63 -15.30 2.69 6.99
C LYS A 63 -14.36 1.79 7.79
N LYS A 64 -13.45 1.10 7.12
CA LYS A 64 -12.54 0.11 7.71
C LYS A 64 -11.27 0.73 8.29
N TYR A 65 -10.69 1.71 7.59
CA TYR A 65 -9.40 2.29 7.95
C TYR A 65 -9.47 3.79 8.30
N GLY A 66 -10.62 4.46 8.10
CA GLY A 66 -10.75 5.89 8.41
C GLY A 66 -9.99 6.85 7.48
N VAL A 67 -9.36 6.33 6.43
CA VAL A 67 -8.50 7.09 5.51
C VAL A 67 -9.31 7.92 4.52
N ARG A 68 -8.80 9.12 4.17
CA ARG A 68 -9.46 10.07 3.25
C ARG A 68 -8.77 10.22 1.90
N ASN A 69 -7.61 9.58 1.75
CA ASN A 69 -6.76 9.57 0.58
C ASN A 69 -6.23 8.16 0.36
N LEU A 70 -6.04 7.79 -0.89
CA LEU A 70 -5.43 6.53 -1.28
C LEU A 70 -4.40 6.79 -2.38
N TRP A 71 -3.35 5.99 -2.33
CA TRP A 71 -2.28 5.92 -3.29
C TRP A 71 -2.10 4.47 -3.72
N LYS A 72 -1.70 4.30 -4.97
CA LYS A 72 -1.43 3.01 -5.58
C LYS A 72 0.01 2.99 -6.05
N TYR A 73 0.76 1.97 -5.64
CA TYR A 73 2.06 1.66 -6.19
C TYR A 73 1.92 0.42 -7.09
N ASP A 74 2.33 0.54 -8.36
CA ASP A 74 2.28 -0.57 -9.31
C ASP A 74 3.52 -1.44 -9.16
N LEU A 75 3.31 -2.69 -8.73
CA LEU A 75 4.35 -3.69 -8.56
C LEU A 75 4.48 -4.55 -9.83
N PRO A 76 5.63 -5.20 -10.05
CA PRO A 76 5.78 -6.20 -11.10
C PRO A 76 4.72 -7.31 -11.03
N ASN A 77 4.49 -7.99 -12.16
CA ASN A 77 3.49 -9.04 -12.31
C ASN A 77 2.04 -8.58 -12.01
N ALA A 78 1.75 -7.30 -12.29
CA ALA A 78 0.42 -6.74 -12.13
C ALA A 78 -0.09 -6.80 -10.68
N TRP A 79 0.81 -6.75 -9.70
CA TRP A 79 0.44 -6.52 -8.31
C TRP A 79 0.25 -5.03 -8.06
N ARG A 80 -0.63 -4.68 -7.11
CA ARG A 80 -0.82 -3.31 -6.66
C ARG A 80 -0.74 -3.24 -5.15
N LEU A 81 0.10 -2.35 -4.65
CA LEU A 81 0.13 -1.97 -3.24
C LEU A 81 -0.74 -0.72 -3.05
N ILE A 82 -1.67 -0.78 -2.11
CA ILE A 82 -2.55 0.33 -1.75
C ILE A 82 -2.13 0.88 -0.38
N TYR A 83 -1.89 2.18 -0.32
CA TYR A 83 -1.50 2.86 0.91
C TYR A 83 -2.15 4.23 1.05
N SER A 84 -2.19 4.75 2.28
CA SER A 84 -2.62 6.11 2.59
C SER A 84 -1.43 6.90 3.13
N ILE A 85 -1.47 8.23 2.97
CA ILE A 85 -0.43 9.11 3.52
C ILE A 85 -1.07 9.99 4.58
N GLU A 86 -0.53 9.99 5.78
CA GLU A 86 -0.92 10.89 6.87
C GLU A 86 0.27 11.77 7.24
N SER A 87 0.08 13.09 7.22
CA SER A 87 1.11 14.05 7.64
C SER A 87 0.72 14.69 8.96
N SER A 88 1.49 14.42 10.01
CA SER A 88 1.54 15.28 11.19
C SER A 88 2.67 16.31 11.00
N GLN A 89 2.62 17.46 11.67
CA GLN A 89 3.49 18.62 11.43
C GLN A 89 5.01 18.35 11.31
N VAL A 90 5.48 17.19 11.76
CA VAL A 90 6.91 16.79 11.75
C VAL A 90 7.16 15.44 11.04
N ILE A 91 6.14 14.58 10.88
CA ILE A 91 6.33 13.21 10.38
C ILE A 91 5.24 12.85 9.36
N VAL A 92 5.68 12.35 8.20
CA VAL A 92 4.81 11.72 7.20
C VAL A 92 4.81 10.21 7.43
N ILE A 93 3.62 9.63 7.49
CA ILE A 93 3.39 8.21 7.70
C ILE A 93 2.69 7.65 6.48
N SER A 94 3.25 6.59 5.90
CA SER A 94 2.65 5.83 4.80
C SER A 94 2.03 4.56 5.36
N ILE A 95 0.70 4.52 5.36
CA ILE A 95 -0.10 3.45 5.96
C ILE A 95 -0.44 2.41 4.89
N VAL A 96 0.18 1.24 4.94
CA VAL A 96 -0.09 0.09 4.06
C VAL A 96 -1.44 -0.52 4.42
N LEU A 97 -2.38 -0.49 3.46
CA LEU A 97 -3.76 -0.96 3.66
C LEU A 97 -3.97 -2.37 3.15
N GLU A 98 -3.42 -2.68 1.96
CA GLU A 98 -3.64 -3.94 1.26
C GLU A 98 -2.70 -4.04 0.05
N TRP A 99 -2.42 -5.27 -0.41
CA TRP A 99 -1.84 -5.53 -1.73
C TRP A 99 -2.60 -6.66 -2.43
N MET A 100 -2.79 -6.55 -3.74
CA MET A 100 -3.62 -7.50 -4.49
C MET A 100 -3.21 -7.60 -5.97
N ASP A 101 -3.60 -8.69 -6.61
CA ASP A 101 -3.44 -8.88 -8.04
C ASP A 101 -4.35 -7.94 -8.86
N HIS A 102 -4.16 -7.95 -10.18
CA HIS A 102 -4.94 -7.13 -11.11
C HIS A 102 -6.44 -7.35 -10.99
N LYS A 103 -6.88 -8.61 -10.98
CA LYS A 103 -8.29 -8.97 -11.06
C LYS A 103 -9.03 -8.51 -9.81
N ASN A 104 -8.41 -8.67 -8.65
CA ASN A 104 -8.94 -8.21 -7.38
C ASN A 104 -8.94 -6.67 -7.29
N TYR A 105 -7.92 -6.01 -7.86
CA TYR A 105 -7.90 -4.55 -7.97
C TYR A 105 -9.07 -4.00 -8.80
N GLU A 106 -9.28 -4.49 -10.02
CA GLU A 106 -10.38 -4.02 -10.89
C GLU A 106 -11.74 -4.18 -10.20
N ARG A 107 -11.97 -5.36 -9.60
CA ARG A 107 -13.19 -5.65 -8.84
C ARG A 107 -13.39 -4.72 -7.65
N ARG A 108 -12.32 -4.39 -6.92
CA ARG A 108 -12.38 -3.54 -5.72
C ARG A 108 -12.73 -2.09 -6.07
N PHE A 109 -12.19 -1.60 -7.18
CA PHE A 109 -12.31 -0.21 -7.59
C PHE A 109 -13.39 0.02 -8.66
N ASN A 110 -14.12 -1.04 -9.06
CA ASN A 110 -15.14 -1.02 -10.11
C ASN A 110 -14.63 -0.41 -11.42
N TYR A 111 -13.45 -0.86 -11.84
CA TYR A 111 -12.92 -0.60 -13.18
C TYR A 111 -13.45 -1.63 -14.19
#